data_AF-A0A973UR56-F1
#
_entry.id   AF-A0A973UR56-F1
#
_cell.length_a   1.000
_cell.length_b   1.000
_cell.length_c   1.000
_cell.angle_alpha   90.00
_cell.angle_beta   90.00
_cell.angle_gamma   90.00
#
_symmetry.space_group_name_H-M   'P 1'
#
loop_
_entity.id
_entity.type
_entity.pdbx_description
1 polymer ?
#
loop_
_entity_poly.entity_id
_entity_poly.type
_entity_poly.pdbx_seq_one_letter_code
_entity_poly.pdbx_strand_id
1 'polypeptide(L)'
;MTPADLVDQVEGADRTGSPEDDAAEPAEPAPVLAARGLGLHTRATGWVFRGLDLRLAPGELVALTGAPGGGRTSALLSLAGRVRHTHGTVTGARVGLA
;
A
#
# COMPACT_ATOMS: atom_id res chain seq x y z
N MET A 1 -11.02 -18.85 59.81
CA MET A 1 -10.02 -18.12 58.99
C MET A 1 -8.75 -18.96 59.01
N THR A 2 -8.18 -19.17 57.83
CA THR A 2 -7.59 -20.42 57.31
C THR A 2 -6.14 -20.71 57.77
N PRO A 3 -5.74 -21.99 57.92
CA PRO A 3 -4.37 -22.43 58.14
C PRO A 3 -3.61 -22.75 56.83
N ALA A 4 -2.27 -22.85 56.92
CA ALA A 4 -1.27 -23.27 55.92
C ALA A 4 -0.84 -22.15 54.93
N ASP A 5 0.30 -21.46 55.07
CA ASP A 5 1.69 -21.93 55.25
C ASP A 5 2.01 -23.17 54.42
N LEU A 6 2.89 -22.99 53.42
CA LEU A 6 3.97 -23.89 52.99
C LEU A 6 4.11 -23.97 51.45
N VAL A 7 5.22 -23.35 50.99
CA VAL A 7 6.06 -23.55 49.80
C VAL A 7 5.64 -24.49 48.65
N ASP A 8 5.96 -23.99 47.45
CA ASP A 8 6.69 -24.67 46.36
C ASP A 8 6.13 -26.01 45.85
N GLN A 9 5.47 -25.95 44.69
CA GLN A 9 5.40 -27.09 43.78
C GLN A 9 5.72 -26.62 42.36
N VAL A 10 7.00 -26.74 42.03
CA VAL A 10 7.48 -27.01 40.69
C VAL A 10 7.03 -28.42 40.31
N GLU A 11 6.39 -28.62 39.16
CA GLU A 11 6.60 -29.82 38.34
C GLU A 11 6.04 -29.64 36.93
N GLY A 12 6.94 -29.78 35.95
CA GLY A 12 6.61 -29.75 34.54
C GLY A 12 5.84 -31.00 34.12
N ALA A 13 4.96 -30.80 33.14
CA ALA A 13 4.52 -31.86 32.24
C ALA A 13 4.60 -31.32 30.82
N ASP A 14 5.67 -31.71 30.15
CA ASP A 14 5.85 -31.68 28.71
C ASP A 14 4.62 -32.28 27.99
N ARG A 15 3.99 -31.49 27.11
CA ARG A 15 3.26 -31.99 25.95
C ARG A 15 3.44 -31.01 24.79
N THR A 16 4.49 -31.27 24.01
CA THR A 16 4.55 -31.16 22.54
C THR A 16 3.30 -30.55 21.88
N GLY A 17 3.37 -29.25 21.61
CA GLY A 17 2.64 -28.62 20.50
C GLY A 17 3.68 -28.17 19.48
N SER A 18 3.84 -28.95 18.42
CA SER A 18 4.59 -28.57 17.21
C SER A 18 4.00 -27.27 16.60
N PRO A 19 4.73 -26.57 15.70
CA PRO A 19 4.53 -25.15 15.41
C PRO A 19 3.26 -24.97 14.59
N GLU A 20 2.16 -24.66 15.28
CA GLU A 20 0.93 -24.25 14.62
C GLU A 20 1.04 -22.77 14.32
N ASP A 21 1.58 -22.53 13.13
CA ASP A 21 1.03 -21.55 12.20
C ASP A 21 0.85 -20.18 12.86
N ASP A 22 1.97 -19.48 13.04
CA ASP A 22 1.97 -18.02 13.10
C ASP A 22 1.38 -17.56 11.76
N ALA A 23 0.05 -17.57 11.70
CA ALA A 23 -0.75 -17.31 10.53
C ALA A 23 -0.41 -15.88 10.14
N ALA A 24 0.58 -15.77 9.26
CA ALA A 24 0.92 -14.56 8.57
C ALA A 24 -0.42 -14.01 8.08
N GLU A 25 -0.85 -12.90 8.67
CA GLU A 25 -1.97 -12.10 8.17
C GLU A 25 -1.90 -12.17 6.65
N PRO A 26 -2.94 -12.69 5.97
CA PRO A 26 -2.83 -13.01 4.55
C PRO A 26 -2.30 -11.77 3.85
N ALA A 27 -1.03 -11.86 3.44
CA ALA A 27 -0.28 -10.70 3.01
C ALA A 27 -1.05 -10.11 1.84
N GLU A 28 -1.64 -8.94 2.04
CA GLU A 28 -2.44 -8.31 1.01
C GLU A 28 -1.63 -8.29 -0.29
N PRO A 29 -2.19 -8.78 -1.40
CA PRO A 29 -1.43 -8.97 -2.63
C PRO A 29 -0.76 -7.66 -3.00
N ALA A 30 0.56 -7.70 -3.24
CA ALA A 30 1.35 -6.52 -3.51
C ALA A 30 0.73 -5.72 -4.69
N PRO A 31 0.59 -4.38 -4.55
CA PRO A 31 -0.09 -3.58 -5.56
C PRO A 31 0.68 -3.61 -6.87
N VAL A 32 -0.05 -3.78 -7.98
CA VAL A 32 0.52 -3.75 -9.34
C VAL A 32 0.95 -2.35 -9.75
N LEU A 33 0.33 -1.33 -9.16
CA LEU A 33 0.67 0.08 -9.32
C LEU A 33 0.41 0.81 -8.01
N ALA A 34 1.36 1.63 -7.57
CA ALA A 34 1.18 2.52 -6.45
C ALA A 34 1.74 3.90 -6.76
N ALA A 35 1.02 4.93 -6.33
CA ALA A 35 1.45 6.32 -6.37
C ALA A 35 1.30 6.94 -4.99
N ARG A 36 2.29 7.73 -4.56
CA ARG A 36 2.21 8.49 -3.30
C ARG A 36 2.54 9.94 -3.54
N GLY A 37 1.65 10.84 -3.14
CA GLY A 37 1.79 12.28 -3.27
C GLY A 37 2.07 12.75 -4.69
N LEU A 38 1.59 12.03 -5.70
CA LEU A 38 1.97 12.27 -7.10
C LEU A 38 1.47 13.64 -7.55
N GLY A 39 2.32 14.39 -8.26
CA GLY A 39 1.98 15.73 -8.71
C GLY A 39 2.76 16.22 -9.91
N LEU A 40 2.09 17.01 -10.74
CA LEU A 40 2.67 17.68 -11.90
C LEU A 40 2.48 19.19 -11.76
N HIS A 41 3.61 19.89 -11.62
CA HIS A 41 3.71 21.34 -11.59
C HIS A 41 4.53 21.82 -12.78
N THR A 42 4.02 22.76 -13.55
CA THR A 42 4.75 23.33 -14.69
C THR A 42 4.98 24.83 -14.48
N ARG A 43 5.99 25.38 -15.17
CA ARG A 43 6.23 26.84 -15.13
C ARG A 43 5.15 27.64 -15.85
N ALA A 44 4.50 27.06 -16.86
CA ALA A 44 3.54 27.75 -17.70
C ALA A 44 2.15 27.84 -17.06
N THR A 45 1.69 26.76 -16.40
CA THR A 45 0.32 26.64 -15.89
C THR A 45 0.24 26.44 -14.38
N GLY A 46 1.38 26.33 -13.68
CA GLY A 46 1.40 25.97 -12.27
C GLY A 46 1.00 24.51 -12.05
N TRP A 47 0.16 24.26 -11.04
CA TRP A 47 -0.31 22.91 -10.73
C TRP A 47 -1.31 22.39 -11.77
N VAL A 48 -0.94 21.28 -12.43
CA VAL A 48 -1.83 20.52 -13.31
C VAL A 48 -2.66 19.53 -12.47
N PHE A 49 -2.01 18.83 -11.54
CA PHE A 49 -2.63 18.05 -10.46
C PHE A 49 -1.63 17.87 -9.31
N ARG A 50 -2.13 17.62 -8.09
CA ARG A 50 -1.29 17.45 -6.89
C ARG A 50 -1.89 16.44 -5.91
N GLY A 51 -1.03 15.78 -5.15
CA GLY A 51 -1.44 14.93 -4.02
C GLY A 51 -2.27 13.71 -4.44
N LEU A 52 -1.95 13.10 -5.59
CA LEU A 52 -2.61 11.86 -5.99
C LEU A 52 -1.95 10.68 -5.28
N ASP A 53 -2.70 10.08 -4.36
CA ASP A 53 -2.39 8.81 -3.71
C ASP A 53 -3.27 7.71 -4.32
N LEU A 54 -2.65 6.62 -4.75
CA LEU A 54 -3.33 5.49 -5.39
C LEU A 54 -2.61 4.19 -5.06
N ARG A 55 -3.37 3.13 -4.80
CA ARG A 55 -2.90 1.75 -4.83
C ARG A 55 -3.88 0.97 -5.70
N LEU A 56 -3.35 0.19 -6.64
CA LEU A 56 -4.14 -0.74 -7.46
C LEU A 56 -3.70 -2.16 -7.15
N ALA A 57 -4.63 -2.97 -6.67
CA ALA A 57 -4.45 -4.41 -6.53
C ALA A 57 -4.54 -5.11 -7.90
N PRO A 58 -4.00 -6.33 -8.03
CA PRO A 58 -4.22 -7.14 -9.22
C PRO A 58 -5.72 -7.33 -9.51
N GLY A 59 -6.15 -7.06 -10.75
CA GLY A 59 -7.54 -7.22 -11.18
C GLY A 59 -8.49 -6.08 -10.78
N GLU A 60 -7.99 -5.05 -10.09
CA GLU A 60 -8.78 -3.90 -9.68
C GLU A 60 -9.00 -2.91 -10.84
N LEU A 61 -10.22 -2.37 -10.95
CA LEU A 61 -10.57 -1.31 -11.88
C LEU A 61 -10.94 -0.04 -11.12
N VAL A 62 -10.16 1.02 -11.32
CA VAL A 62 -10.39 2.33 -10.70
C VAL A 62 -10.63 3.39 -11.78
N ALA A 63 -11.65 4.23 -11.57
CA ALA A 63 -11.94 5.35 -12.45
C ALA A 63 -11.40 6.66 -11.85
N LEU A 64 -10.57 7.38 -12.63
CA LEU A 64 -10.16 8.75 -12.27
C LEU A 64 -11.18 9.75 -12.80
N THR A 65 -11.96 10.35 -11.90
CA THR A 65 -13.03 11.31 -12.21
C THR A 65 -12.65 12.74 -11.83
N GLY A 66 -13.39 13.73 -12.33
CA GLY A 66 -13.15 15.14 -12.05
C GLY A 66 -13.56 16.08 -13.19
N ALA A 67 -13.58 17.38 -12.89
CA ALA A 67 -13.95 18.43 -13.82
C ALA A 67 -13.09 18.43 -15.11
N PRO A 68 -13.62 18.91 -16.25
CA PRO A 68 -12.81 19.20 -17.43
C PRO A 68 -11.60 20.08 -17.07
N GLY A 69 -10.43 19.76 -17.61
CA GLY A 69 -9.19 20.50 -17.31
C GLY A 69 -8.51 20.16 -15.97
N GLY A 70 -9.10 19.31 -15.11
CA GLY A 70 -8.52 18.93 -13.82
C GLY A 70 -7.29 18.01 -13.85
N GLY A 71 -6.60 17.91 -14.99
CA GLY A 71 -5.33 17.16 -15.10
C GLY A 71 -5.45 15.63 -15.19
N ARG A 72 -6.64 15.06 -15.36
CA ARG A 72 -6.87 13.59 -15.41
C ARG A 72 -5.99 12.87 -16.44
N THR A 73 -5.97 13.36 -17.68
CA THR A 73 -5.11 12.81 -18.73
C THR A 73 -3.64 12.90 -18.35
N SER A 74 -3.21 14.03 -17.80
CA SER A 74 -1.82 14.21 -17.33
C SER A 74 -1.47 13.28 -16.18
N ALA A 75 -2.40 13.03 -15.26
CA ALA A 75 -2.23 12.08 -14.16
C ALA A 75 -2.09 10.65 -14.69
N LEU A 76 -2.98 10.21 -15.60
CA LEU A 76 -2.90 8.90 -16.24
C LEU A 76 -1.59 8.71 -17.02
N LEU A 77 -1.16 9.73 -17.78
CA LEU A 77 0.12 9.69 -18.49
C LEU A 77 1.33 9.67 -17.53
N SER A 78 1.22 10.32 -16.37
CA SER A 78 2.27 10.29 -15.34
C SER A 78 2.37 8.92 -14.68
N LEU A 79 1.23 8.30 -14.37
CA LEU A 79 1.15 6.93 -13.85
C LEU A 79 1.70 5.91 -14.85
N ALA A 80 1.40 6.08 -16.14
CA ALA A 80 1.95 5.27 -17.23
C ALA A 80 3.45 5.51 -17.48
N GLY A 81 4.07 6.48 -16.80
CA GLY A 81 5.48 6.85 -16.98
C GLY A 81 5.79 7.58 -18.30
N ARG A 82 4.76 8.08 -19.01
CA ARG A 82 4.90 8.82 -20.27
C ARG A 82 5.12 10.32 -20.07
N VAL A 83 4.64 10.85 -18.96
CA VAL A 83 4.91 12.22 -18.52
C VAL A 83 5.70 12.15 -17.22
N ARG A 84 6.80 12.89 -17.13
CA ARG A 84 7.56 12.99 -15.89
C ARG A 84 6.78 13.86 -14.90
N HIS A 85 6.33 13.25 -13.82
CA HIS A 85 5.82 13.97 -12.66
C HIS A 85 6.93 14.78 -12.00
N THR A 86 6.55 15.83 -11.28
CA THR A 86 7.47 16.72 -10.56
C THR A 86 7.54 16.43 -9.07
N HIS A 87 6.55 15.73 -8.53
CA HIS A 87 6.40 15.44 -7.11
C HIS A 87 5.87 14.01 -6.93
N GLY A 88 6.19 13.43 -5.77
CA GLY A 88 5.74 12.10 -5.39
C GLY A 88 6.50 10.98 -6.09
N THR A 89 5.97 9.77 -5.96
CA THR A 89 6.57 8.56 -6.54
C THR A 89 5.51 7.70 -7.23
N VAL A 90 5.96 6.90 -8.20
CA VAL A 90 5.17 5.83 -8.84
C VAL A 90 6.01 4.56 -8.87
N THR A 91 5.45 3.46 -8.39
CA THR A 91 6.07 2.12 -8.38
C THR A 91 5.13 1.09 -8.98
N GLY A 92 5.67 -0.01 -9.49
CA GLY A 92 4.89 -1.10 -10.10
C GLY A 92 5.01 -1.14 -11.63
N ALA A 93 4.12 -1.91 -12.25
CA ALA A 93 4.11 -2.14 -13.69
C ALA A 93 3.77 -0.86 -14.46
N ARG A 94 4.48 -0.61 -15.56
CA ARG A 94 4.20 0.51 -16.47
C ARG A 94 3.53 0.00 -17.74
N VAL A 95 2.41 0.63 -18.09
CA VAL A 95 1.60 0.24 -19.25
C VAL A 95 2.33 0.60 -20.55
N GLY A 96 2.63 -0.42 -21.37
CA GLY A 96 3.09 -0.25 -22.76
C GLY A 96 4.59 -0.02 -22.96
N LEU A 97 5.45 -0.53 -22.07
CA LEU A 97 6.86 -0.74 -22.37
C LEU A 97 7.04 -2.22 -22.77
N ALA A 98 7.01 -2.48 -24.06
CA ALA A 98 7.54 -3.68 -24.70
C ALA A 98 8.65 -3.25 -25.65
#